data_AF-A0A8E2AU01-F1
#
_entry.id   AF-A0A8E2AU01-F1
#
_cell.length_a   1.000
_cell.length_b   1.000
_cell.length_c   1.000
_cell.angle_alpha   90.00
_cell.angle_beta   90.00
_cell.angle_gamma   90.00
#
_symmetry.space_group_name_H-M   'P 1'
#
loop_
_entity.id
_entity.type
_entity.pdbx_description
1 polymer ?
#
loop_
_entity_poly.entity_id
_entity_poly.type
_entity_poly.pdbx_seq_one_letter_code
_entity_poly.pdbx_strand_id
1 'polypeptide(L)'
;MAAPARLSLLLFIQTCLLLALVSCARGSPVPSTHGTHGLSALSIRDEPVTVLFPNGTIVYYDPVSGDPVSQGSATDGSGNGLSTTAIIWITCSFAVGVPLSLVGTKVWRLVSGTGIGLAAAVCVWASFINSVSAGGIPDLVITILVLASFVVGFLIGVFEVGRVAGTTCLGILGGLAFGMRIVLFRAGLLVHVFPVNWVIIAVFGVIGLGLVIFARRVAITISSASVGTFLTGLGIDLAINHQVGLSFGLRLLFDRNSAHYAAIVRQGWRPPTSSIVILAVSLAFTPILAYAQHKVFPKPKQRALNEEIPYEEAPAEDNDEVKEIKEDVNPSPEQAPEEVKKDSPQAHLPSLSKDPEAETEVAPSEDSASTKSTIQPAVDTVSVSGKSL
;
A
#
# COMPACT_ATOMS: atom_id res chain seq x y z
N MET A 1 6.31 26.46 -21.88
CA MET A 1 7.24 25.43 -21.33
C MET A 1 7.44 25.47 -19.80
N ALA A 2 6.76 26.33 -19.02
CA ALA A 2 6.98 26.45 -17.56
C ALA A 2 6.26 25.42 -16.67
N ALA A 3 5.19 24.77 -17.18
CA ALA A 3 4.42 23.77 -16.44
C ALA A 3 5.20 22.52 -15.98
N PRO A 4 6.07 21.90 -16.80
CA PRO A 4 6.85 20.73 -16.36
C PRO A 4 7.84 21.06 -15.23
N ALA A 5 8.45 22.25 -15.27
CA ALA A 5 9.40 22.68 -14.24
C ALA A 5 8.72 22.87 -12.87
N ARG A 6 7.52 23.48 -12.85
CA ARG A 6 6.74 23.65 -11.60
C ARG A 6 6.30 22.33 -10.98
N LEU A 7 5.89 21.35 -11.80
CA LEU A 7 5.52 20.02 -11.32
C LEU A 7 6.74 19.26 -10.77
N SER A 8 7.88 19.33 -11.46
CA SER A 8 9.13 18.72 -10.99
C SER A 8 9.58 19.30 -9.66
N LEU A 9 9.47 20.63 -9.49
CA LEU A 9 9.79 21.31 -8.24
C LEU A 9 8.84 20.88 -7.11
N LEU A 10 7.54 20.80 -7.36
CA LEU A 10 6.57 20.34 -6.35
C LEU A 10 6.83 18.90 -5.92
N LEU A 11 7.14 17.99 -6.85
CA LEU A 11 7.53 16.62 -6.54
C LEU A 11 8.83 16.56 -5.73
N PHE A 12 9.81 17.39 -6.07
CA PHE A 12 11.05 17.49 -5.31
C PHE A 12 10.81 17.99 -3.89
N ILE A 13 10.08 19.09 -3.71
CA ILE A 13 9.71 19.63 -2.40
C ILE A 13 8.95 18.60 -1.58
N GLN A 14 7.97 17.91 -2.18
CA GLN A 14 7.22 16.87 -1.52
C GLN A 14 8.12 15.70 -1.09
N THR A 15 9.08 15.31 -1.92
CA THR A 15 10.05 14.26 -1.59
C THR A 15 10.92 14.70 -0.41
N CYS A 16 11.46 15.93 -0.44
CA CYS A 16 12.21 16.49 0.68
C CYS A 16 11.38 16.54 1.97
N LEU A 17 10.10 16.91 1.88
CA LEU A 17 9.20 16.96 3.03
C LEU A 17 8.89 15.57 3.59
N LEU A 18 8.71 14.56 2.72
CA LEU A 18 8.57 13.18 3.14
C LEU A 18 9.85 12.67 3.82
N LEU A 19 11.04 12.97 3.29
CA LEU A 19 12.32 12.62 3.92
C LEU A 19 12.49 13.33 5.28
N ALA A 20 12.09 14.59 5.38
CA ALA A 20 12.12 15.34 6.63
C ALA A 20 11.16 14.73 7.66
N LEU A 21 9.93 14.37 7.26
CA LEU A 21 8.96 13.70 8.11
C LEU A 21 9.46 12.33 8.59
N VAL A 22 10.10 11.54 7.71
CA VAL A 22 10.73 10.27 8.09
C VAL A 22 11.85 10.49 9.12
N SER A 23 12.64 11.56 8.96
CA SER A 23 13.70 11.92 9.91
C SER A 23 13.14 12.36 11.28
N CYS A 24 11.94 12.96 11.29
CA CYS A 24 11.24 13.39 12.50
C CYS A 24 10.40 12.28 13.15
N ALA A 25 10.04 11.24 12.42
CA ALA A 25 9.25 10.10 12.91
C ALA A 25 10.10 9.16 13.77
N ARG A 26 10.55 9.64 14.93
CA ARG A 26 11.05 8.81 16.03
C ARG A 26 9.88 8.33 16.88
N GLY A 27 8.99 7.54 16.29
CA GLY A 27 7.86 6.95 16.99
C GLY A 27 8.25 5.64 17.67
N SER A 28 8.83 5.71 18.88
CA SER A 28 8.83 4.55 19.77
C SER A 28 7.54 4.60 20.59
N PRO A 29 6.60 3.65 20.44
CA PRO A 29 5.41 3.57 21.28
C PRO A 29 5.70 3.03 22.68
N VAL A 30 6.95 2.68 22.99
CA VAL A 30 7.35 2.21 24.32
C VAL A 30 7.60 3.44 25.19
N PRO A 31 6.83 3.67 26.28
CA PRO A 31 7.15 4.71 27.24
C PRO A 31 8.55 4.41 27.77
N SER A 32 9.46 5.39 27.63
CA SER A 32 10.80 5.37 28.18
C SER A 32 10.71 5.33 29.71
N THR A 33 10.38 4.17 30.27
CA THR A 33 10.48 3.95 31.71
C THR A 33 11.96 4.04 32.05
N HIS A 34 12.24 4.87 33.05
CA HIS A 34 13.58 5.26 33.51
C HIS A 34 14.51 4.06 33.74
N GLY A 35 15.22 3.69 32.68
CA GLY A 35 16.37 2.81 32.69
C GLY A 35 17.21 3.24 31.50
N THR A 36 18.48 3.51 31.71
CA THR A 36 19.45 4.03 30.73
C THR A 36 19.70 3.14 29.50
N HIS A 37 18.82 2.17 29.22
CA HIS A 37 18.79 1.28 28.06
C HIS A 37 17.70 1.64 27.02
N GLY A 38 16.95 2.73 27.22
CA GLY A 38 15.84 3.15 26.35
C GLY A 38 16.19 3.53 24.89
N LEU A 39 17.47 3.44 24.49
CA LEU A 39 17.90 3.61 23.10
C LEU A 39 17.86 2.31 22.27
N SER A 40 17.66 1.14 22.91
CA SER A 40 17.70 -0.16 22.22
C SER A 40 16.45 -0.50 21.41
N ALA A 41 15.34 0.23 21.54
CA ALA A 41 14.09 -0.09 20.82
C ALA A 41 14.18 0.13 19.29
N LEU A 42 15.20 0.85 18.81
CA LEU A 42 15.53 1.00 17.39
C LEU A 42 16.90 0.40 17.03
N SER A 43 17.53 -0.31 17.96
CA SER A 43 18.80 -0.99 17.66
C SER A 43 18.55 -2.10 16.64
N ILE A 44 19.51 -2.29 15.75
CA ILE A 44 19.57 -3.48 14.91
C ILE A 44 19.43 -4.67 15.85
N ARG A 45 18.54 -5.60 15.49
CA ARG A 45 18.35 -6.87 16.21
C ARG A 45 19.71 -7.51 16.47
N ASP A 46 20.16 -7.50 17.71
CA ASP A 46 21.28 -8.33 18.10
C ASP A 46 20.82 -9.80 18.09
N GLU A 47 21.60 -10.65 17.42
CA GLU A 47 21.25 -12.06 17.31
C GLU A 47 21.29 -12.69 18.71
N PRO A 48 20.15 -13.22 19.22
CA PRO A 48 20.11 -13.72 20.58
C PRO A 48 21.03 -14.93 20.74
N VAL A 49 21.72 -14.99 21.87
CA VAL A 49 22.57 -16.13 22.21
C VAL A 49 21.66 -17.32 22.52
N THR A 50 21.81 -18.39 21.75
CA THR A 50 21.00 -19.59 21.89
C THR A 50 21.73 -20.60 22.77
N VAL A 51 21.14 -20.97 23.90
CA VAL A 51 21.71 -21.97 24.82
C VAL A 51 20.82 -23.21 24.82
N LEU A 52 21.42 -24.36 24.46
CA LEU A 52 20.79 -25.68 24.56
C LEU A 52 21.14 -26.29 25.92
N PHE A 53 20.14 -26.44 26.77
CA PHE A 53 20.30 -27.10 28.06
C PHE A 53 20.33 -28.63 27.91
N PRO A 54 20.97 -29.38 28.84
CA PRO A 54 21.00 -30.85 28.81
C PRO A 54 19.63 -31.52 28.81
N ASN A 55 18.59 -30.82 29.28
CA ASN A 55 17.20 -31.29 29.25
C ASN A 55 16.52 -31.10 27.86
N GLY A 56 17.26 -30.65 26.84
CA GLY A 56 16.76 -30.38 25.49
C GLY A 56 16.04 -29.04 25.33
N THR A 57 15.91 -28.25 26.40
CA THR A 57 15.28 -26.92 26.35
C THR A 57 16.22 -25.91 25.70
N ILE A 58 15.70 -25.09 24.81
CA ILE A 58 16.44 -24.02 24.15
C ILE A 58 15.95 -22.70 24.71
N VAL A 59 16.86 -21.93 25.32
CA VAL A 59 16.59 -20.59 25.83
C VAL A 59 17.40 -19.59 25.02
N TYR A 60 16.78 -18.46 24.71
CA TYR A 60 17.39 -17.37 23.96
C TYR A 60 17.70 -16.25 24.95
N TYR A 61 18.92 -15.76 24.93
CA TYR A 61 19.39 -14.69 25.81
C TYR A 61 19.70 -13.44 25.00
N ASP A 62 19.35 -12.28 25.54
CA ASP A 62 19.79 -11.00 25.02
C ASP A 62 21.32 -10.90 25.17
N PRO A 63 22.08 -10.66 24.09
CA PRO A 63 23.54 -10.60 24.16
C PRO A 63 24.07 -9.40 24.97
N VAL A 64 23.26 -8.35 25.15
CA VAL A 64 23.64 -7.15 25.89
C VAL A 64 23.28 -7.27 27.36
N SER A 65 22.04 -7.64 27.68
CA SER A 65 21.60 -7.71 29.08
C SER A 65 21.87 -9.06 29.74
N GLY A 66 22.01 -10.13 28.96
CA GLY A 66 22.08 -11.51 29.46
C GLY A 66 20.75 -12.05 29.98
N ASP A 67 19.64 -11.32 29.78
CA ASP A 67 18.32 -11.75 30.23
C ASP A 67 17.67 -12.72 29.24
N PRO A 68 16.84 -13.66 29.71
CA PRO A 68 16.09 -14.56 28.83
C PRO A 68 15.03 -13.79 28.02
N VAL A 69 15.03 -14.00 26.71
CA VAL A 69 14.05 -13.43 25.77
C VAL A 69 12.96 -14.46 25.49
N SER A 70 11.74 -14.17 25.96
CA SER A 70 10.56 -14.99 25.66
C SER A 70 10.30 -15.03 24.16
N GLN A 71 9.98 -16.22 23.64
CA GLN A 71 9.72 -16.43 22.21
C GLN A 71 8.21 -16.59 21.95
N GLY A 72 7.71 -15.92 20.92
CA GLY A 72 6.33 -15.98 20.45
C GLY A 72 6.18 -16.70 19.11
N SER A 73 4.93 -16.87 18.66
CA SER A 73 4.58 -17.51 17.39
C SER A 73 4.86 -16.67 16.15
N ALA A 74 5.30 -15.42 16.32
CA ALA A 74 5.59 -14.47 15.25
C ALA A 74 4.43 -14.26 14.27
N THR A 75 3.26 -13.94 14.82
CA THR A 75 2.07 -13.61 14.03
C THR A 75 2.24 -12.27 13.31
N ASP A 76 1.80 -12.22 12.06
CA ASP A 76 1.67 -11.01 11.24
C ASP A 76 0.20 -10.57 11.06
N GLY A 77 -0.72 -11.18 11.82
CA GLY A 77 -2.15 -10.99 11.67
C GLY A 77 -2.77 -11.81 10.54
N SER A 78 -2.01 -12.57 9.74
CA SER A 78 -2.55 -13.30 8.59
C SER A 78 -3.33 -14.57 8.95
N GLY A 79 -3.42 -14.95 10.23
CA GLY A 79 -4.12 -16.14 10.68
C GLY A 79 -3.33 -17.43 10.52
N ASN A 80 -4.04 -18.55 10.59
CA ASN A 80 -3.50 -19.87 10.29
C ASN A 80 -4.44 -20.61 9.32
N GLY A 81 -3.88 -21.24 8.30
CA GLY A 81 -4.64 -21.89 7.23
C GLY A 81 -5.62 -20.93 6.58
N LEU A 82 -6.89 -21.35 6.49
CA LEU A 82 -8.01 -20.57 5.96
C LEU A 82 -8.90 -19.99 7.09
N SER A 83 -8.30 -19.61 8.21
CA SER A 83 -8.99 -18.83 9.25
C SER A 83 -9.61 -17.54 8.70
N THR A 84 -10.54 -16.94 9.44
CA THR A 84 -11.24 -15.71 9.03
C THR A 84 -10.29 -14.59 8.62
N THR A 85 -9.20 -14.39 9.35
CA THR A 85 -8.17 -13.38 9.02
C THR A 85 -7.45 -13.70 7.71
N ALA A 86 -7.12 -14.96 7.46
CA ALA A 86 -6.52 -15.38 6.21
C ALA A 86 -7.45 -15.12 5.01
N ILE A 87 -8.73 -15.46 5.13
CA ILE A 87 -9.75 -15.20 4.10
C ILE A 87 -9.88 -13.70 3.82
N ILE A 88 -9.86 -12.87 4.86
CA ILE A 88 -9.87 -11.42 4.73
C ILE A 88 -8.64 -10.94 3.92
N TRP A 89 -7.44 -11.40 4.25
CA TRP A 89 -6.22 -11.05 3.53
C TRP A 89 -6.23 -11.50 2.07
N ILE A 90 -6.68 -12.72 1.79
CA ILE A 90 -6.85 -13.25 0.42
C ILE A 90 -7.82 -12.35 -0.35
N THR A 91 -8.97 -12.05 0.24
CA THR A 91 -10.02 -11.21 -0.38
C THR A 91 -9.51 -9.80 -0.67
N CYS A 92 -8.86 -9.16 0.30
CA CYS A 92 -8.27 -7.83 0.12
C CYS A 92 -7.17 -7.83 -0.94
N SER A 93 -6.33 -8.86 -0.98
CA SER A 93 -5.26 -9.01 -1.96
C SER A 93 -5.82 -9.08 -3.38
N PHE A 94 -6.90 -9.82 -3.63
CA PHE A 94 -7.57 -9.84 -4.93
C PHE A 94 -8.33 -8.55 -5.23
N ALA A 95 -9.09 -8.02 -4.25
CA ALA A 95 -9.91 -6.83 -4.40
C ALA A 95 -9.08 -5.59 -4.77
N VAL A 96 -7.84 -5.49 -4.28
CA VAL A 96 -6.90 -4.42 -4.65
C VAL A 96 -6.03 -4.82 -5.83
N GLY A 97 -5.51 -6.05 -5.84
CA GLY A 97 -4.52 -6.52 -6.80
C GLY A 97 -5.05 -6.60 -8.23
N VAL A 98 -6.21 -7.22 -8.42
CA VAL A 98 -6.79 -7.44 -9.76
C VAL A 98 -7.15 -6.12 -10.43
N PRO A 99 -7.93 -5.20 -9.81
CA PRO A 99 -8.23 -3.92 -10.45
C PRO A 99 -6.99 -3.09 -10.76
N LEU A 100 -5.99 -3.09 -9.88
CA LEU A 100 -4.77 -2.32 -10.09
C LEU A 100 -3.93 -2.88 -11.26
N SER A 101 -3.90 -4.21 -11.41
CA SER A 101 -3.22 -4.91 -12.51
C SER A 101 -3.90 -4.76 -13.87
N LEU A 102 -5.23 -4.57 -13.90
CA LEU A 102 -6.00 -4.50 -15.15
C LEU A 102 -6.36 -3.08 -15.59
N VAL A 103 -6.75 -2.22 -14.65
CA VAL A 103 -7.35 -0.90 -14.95
C VAL A 103 -6.70 0.24 -14.17
N GLY A 104 -5.48 0.05 -13.65
CA GLY A 104 -4.76 1.06 -12.88
C GLY A 104 -4.78 2.44 -13.55
N THR A 105 -4.46 2.54 -14.83
CA THR A 105 -4.39 3.84 -15.50
C THR A 105 -5.72 4.56 -15.77
N LYS A 106 -6.85 3.85 -15.73
CA LYS A 106 -8.16 4.44 -16.06
C LYS A 106 -8.71 5.28 -14.91
N VAL A 107 -8.50 4.82 -13.67
CA VAL A 107 -9.14 5.39 -12.48
C VAL A 107 -8.09 6.00 -11.59
N TRP A 108 -7.75 7.28 -11.82
CA TRP A 108 -6.70 7.97 -11.08
C TRP A 108 -6.96 7.98 -9.55
N ARG A 109 -8.23 8.03 -9.13
CA ARG A 109 -8.63 7.96 -7.71
C ARG A 109 -8.28 6.62 -7.09
N LEU A 110 -8.47 5.52 -7.83
CA LEU A 110 -8.10 4.18 -7.39
C LEU A 110 -6.58 4.09 -7.22
N VAL A 111 -5.81 4.57 -8.19
CA VAL A 111 -4.33 4.58 -8.14
C VAL A 111 -3.81 5.36 -6.95
N SER A 112 -4.30 6.58 -6.78
CA SER A 112 -3.85 7.48 -5.72
C SER A 112 -4.27 6.98 -4.34
N GLY A 113 -5.55 6.59 -4.19
CA GLY A 113 -6.08 5.97 -2.98
C GLY A 113 -5.29 4.73 -2.61
N THR A 114 -5.14 3.77 -3.52
CA THR A 114 -4.39 2.53 -3.27
C THR A 114 -2.92 2.82 -2.94
N GLY A 115 -2.29 3.81 -3.58
CA GLY A 115 -0.92 4.20 -3.27
C GLY A 115 -0.73 4.65 -1.82
N ILE A 116 -1.56 5.58 -1.32
CA ILE A 116 -1.49 6.03 0.08
C ILE A 116 -1.95 4.92 1.03
N GLY A 117 -3.07 4.27 0.73
CA GLY A 117 -3.65 3.20 1.55
C GLY A 117 -2.69 2.05 1.77
N LEU A 118 -2.05 1.53 0.72
CA LEU A 118 -1.05 0.45 0.86
C LEU A 118 0.19 0.91 1.61
N ALA A 119 0.65 2.14 1.40
CA ALA A 119 1.80 2.67 2.14
C ALA A 119 1.50 2.72 3.65
N ALA A 120 0.33 3.26 4.03
CA ALA A 120 -0.13 3.28 5.42
C ALA A 120 -0.26 1.86 5.99
N ALA A 121 -0.90 0.95 5.25
CA ALA A 121 -1.10 -0.44 5.65
C ALA A 121 0.22 -1.16 5.91
N VAL A 122 1.20 -1.04 5.00
CA VAL A 122 2.52 -1.67 5.15
C VAL A 122 3.28 -1.07 6.33
N CYS A 123 3.23 0.25 6.53
CA CYS A 123 3.89 0.89 7.67
C CYS A 123 3.28 0.44 9.01
N VAL A 124 1.95 0.42 9.11
CA VAL A 124 1.24 -0.03 10.31
C VAL A 124 1.51 -1.51 10.57
N TRP A 125 1.39 -2.35 9.54
CA TRP A 125 1.70 -3.77 9.63
C TRP A 125 3.14 -4.03 10.09
N ALA A 126 4.12 -3.39 9.46
CA ALA A 126 5.53 -3.49 9.83
C ALA A 126 5.77 -3.01 11.27
N SER A 127 5.08 -1.97 11.72
CA SER A 127 5.18 -1.51 13.11
C SER A 127 4.67 -2.54 14.11
N PHE A 128 3.57 -3.25 13.80
CA PHE A 128 3.02 -4.27 14.70
C PHE A 128 3.92 -5.50 14.81
N ILE A 129 4.34 -6.09 13.69
CA ILE A 129 5.19 -7.30 13.76
C ILE A 129 6.51 -7.05 14.50
N ASN A 130 7.03 -5.81 14.44
CA ASN A 130 8.23 -5.40 15.15
C ASN A 130 8.01 -4.97 16.61
N SER A 131 6.77 -4.80 17.07
CA SER A 131 6.45 -4.35 18.44
C SER A 131 5.65 -5.35 19.27
N VAL A 132 5.11 -6.41 18.65
CA VAL A 132 4.37 -7.46 19.35
C VAL A 132 5.28 -8.22 20.32
N SER A 133 4.86 -8.31 21.59
CA SER A 133 5.57 -9.11 22.59
C SER A 133 5.40 -10.61 22.34
N ALA A 134 6.17 -11.44 23.06
CA ALA A 134 6.03 -12.91 22.98
C ALA A 134 4.62 -13.43 23.31
N GLY A 135 3.85 -12.70 24.13
CA GLY A 135 2.45 -13.02 24.43
C GLY A 135 1.49 -12.86 23.25
N GLY A 136 1.94 -12.18 22.18
CA GLY A 136 1.17 -11.97 20.96
C GLY A 136 0.06 -10.91 21.10
N ILE A 137 -0.54 -10.59 19.97
CA ILE A 137 -1.81 -9.86 19.86
C ILE A 137 -2.71 -10.72 18.97
N PRO A 138 -4.03 -10.82 19.24
CA PRO A 138 -4.93 -11.58 18.39
C PRO A 138 -4.86 -11.11 16.92
N ASP A 139 -4.70 -12.05 16.00
CA ASP A 139 -4.51 -11.79 14.56
C ASP A 139 -5.59 -10.90 13.95
N LEU A 140 -6.83 -11.07 14.43
CA LEU A 140 -7.99 -10.30 13.99
C LEU A 140 -7.82 -8.81 14.31
N VAL A 141 -7.25 -8.49 15.47
CA VAL A 141 -6.99 -7.09 15.86
C VAL A 141 -5.94 -6.46 14.94
N ILE A 142 -4.83 -7.16 14.69
CA ILE A 142 -3.78 -6.68 13.77
C ILE A 142 -4.38 -6.48 12.37
N THR A 143 -5.15 -7.45 11.87
CA THR A 143 -5.80 -7.37 10.55
C THR A 143 -6.72 -6.16 10.44
N ILE A 144 -7.60 -5.95 11.43
CA ILE A 144 -8.53 -4.82 11.43
C ILE A 144 -7.78 -3.49 11.43
N LEU A 145 -6.72 -3.36 12.24
CA LEU A 145 -5.94 -2.12 12.31
C LEU A 145 -5.21 -1.83 11.00
N VAL A 146 -4.62 -2.85 10.38
CA VAL A 146 -3.97 -2.70 9.08
C VAL A 146 -4.98 -2.33 7.99
N LEU A 147 -6.13 -2.99 7.94
CA LEU A 147 -7.18 -2.65 6.96
C LEU A 147 -7.82 -1.28 7.22
N ALA A 148 -8.04 -0.90 8.47
CA ALA A 148 -8.52 0.43 8.80
C ALA A 148 -7.53 1.51 8.33
N SER A 149 -6.23 1.28 8.53
CA SER A 149 -5.20 2.20 8.02
C SER A 149 -5.16 2.27 6.50
N PHE A 150 -5.39 1.14 5.81
CA PHE A 150 -5.57 1.11 4.36
C PHE A 150 -6.75 1.97 3.93
N VAL A 151 -7.93 1.78 4.55
CA VAL A 151 -9.16 2.52 4.20
C VAL A 151 -8.99 4.02 4.43
N VAL A 152 -8.43 4.42 5.57
CA VAL A 152 -8.18 5.84 5.87
C VAL A 152 -7.21 6.44 4.85
N GLY A 153 -6.08 5.77 4.57
CA GLY A 153 -5.12 6.22 3.57
C GLY A 153 -5.73 6.28 2.16
N PHE A 154 -6.57 5.30 1.83
CA PHE A 154 -7.29 5.25 0.56
C PHE A 154 -8.22 6.45 0.40
N LEU A 155 -9.04 6.75 1.41
CA LEU A 155 -9.94 7.90 1.40
C LEU A 155 -9.17 9.21 1.22
N ILE A 156 -8.05 9.39 1.91
CA ILE A 156 -7.17 10.57 1.72
C ILE A 156 -6.67 10.66 0.27
N GLY A 157 -6.25 9.54 -0.31
CA GLY A 157 -5.73 9.48 -1.67
C GLY A 157 -6.79 9.69 -2.77
N VAL A 158 -8.08 9.49 -2.47
CA VAL A 158 -9.19 9.75 -3.42
C VAL A 158 -9.37 11.25 -3.67
N PHE A 159 -9.02 12.11 -2.73
CA PHE A 159 -9.10 13.56 -2.90
C PHE A 159 -7.95 14.12 -3.74
N GLU A 160 -8.17 15.28 -4.38
CA GLU A 160 -7.15 15.94 -5.22
C GLU A 160 -5.86 16.28 -4.46
N VAL A 161 -5.97 16.60 -3.16
CA VAL A 161 -4.83 16.85 -2.28
C VAL A 161 -3.94 15.62 -2.18
N GLY A 162 -4.53 14.43 -2.14
CA GLY A 162 -3.82 13.16 -2.07
C GLY A 162 -3.22 12.71 -3.40
N ARG A 163 -3.62 13.30 -4.54
CA ARG A 163 -3.27 12.79 -5.88
C ARG A 163 -1.78 12.64 -6.12
N VAL A 164 -1.00 13.67 -5.77
CA VAL A 164 0.45 13.65 -6.02
C VAL A 164 1.14 12.68 -5.05
N ALA A 165 0.76 12.72 -3.77
CA ALA A 165 1.24 11.79 -2.75
C ALA A 165 0.94 10.33 -3.12
N GLY A 166 -0.29 10.01 -3.48
CA GLY A 166 -0.70 8.66 -3.87
C GLY A 166 0.03 8.14 -5.08
N THR A 167 0.21 8.96 -6.13
CA THR A 167 1.01 8.54 -7.29
C THR A 167 2.49 8.33 -6.95
N THR A 168 3.03 9.10 -6.00
CA THR A 168 4.42 8.97 -5.54
C THR A 168 4.59 7.71 -4.70
N CYS A 169 3.71 7.48 -3.71
CA CYS A 169 3.67 6.28 -2.89
C CYS A 169 3.50 5.04 -3.76
N LEU A 170 2.59 5.07 -4.75
CA LEU A 170 2.42 3.94 -5.66
C LEU A 170 3.68 3.71 -6.52
N GLY A 171 4.35 4.76 -6.98
CA GLY A 171 5.63 4.68 -7.67
C GLY A 171 6.65 3.88 -6.88
N ILE A 172 6.88 4.29 -5.64
CA ILE A 172 7.79 3.65 -4.68
C ILE A 172 7.36 2.21 -4.43
N LEU A 173 6.09 1.97 -4.06
CA LEU A 173 5.55 0.64 -3.77
C LEU A 173 5.66 -0.31 -4.98
N GLY A 174 5.46 0.18 -6.20
CA GLY A 174 5.65 -0.61 -7.42
C GLY A 174 7.09 -1.06 -7.61
N GLY A 175 8.05 -0.19 -7.29
CA GLY A 175 9.46 -0.55 -7.22
C GLY A 175 9.76 -1.57 -6.12
N LEU A 176 9.33 -1.28 -4.89
CA LEU A 176 9.50 -2.18 -3.75
C LEU A 176 8.91 -3.58 -4.02
N ALA A 177 7.69 -3.65 -4.58
CA ALA A 177 7.04 -4.90 -4.95
C ALA A 177 7.83 -5.71 -5.99
N PHE A 178 8.50 -5.02 -6.93
CA PHE A 178 9.38 -5.69 -7.88
C PHE A 178 10.65 -6.24 -7.19
N GLY A 179 11.30 -5.42 -6.36
CA GLY A 179 12.48 -5.82 -5.60
C GLY A 179 12.21 -6.95 -4.61
N MET A 180 11.08 -6.92 -3.89
CA MET A 180 10.68 -7.97 -2.95
C MET A 180 10.52 -9.31 -3.67
N ARG A 181 9.89 -9.33 -4.86
CA ARG A 181 9.75 -10.56 -5.65
C ARG A 181 11.11 -11.14 -6.04
N ILE A 182 12.06 -10.30 -6.47
CA ILE A 182 13.43 -10.72 -6.79
C ILE A 182 14.10 -11.35 -5.56
N VAL A 183 14.00 -10.70 -4.40
CA VAL A 183 14.65 -11.16 -3.18
C VAL A 183 14.05 -12.48 -2.65
N LEU A 184 12.76 -12.70 -2.87
CA LEU A 184 12.03 -13.88 -2.38
C LEU A 184 12.26 -15.16 -3.21
N PHE A 185 12.94 -15.09 -4.36
CA PHE A 185 13.17 -16.28 -5.21
C PHE A 185 14.01 -17.37 -4.58
N ARG A 186 14.90 -17.00 -3.64
CA ARG A 186 15.90 -17.92 -3.09
C ARG A 186 15.62 -18.21 -1.63
N ALA A 187 15.85 -19.47 -1.24
CA ALA A 187 15.87 -19.87 0.16
C ALA A 187 16.97 -19.10 0.94
N GLY A 188 16.69 -18.76 2.20
CA GLY A 188 17.57 -17.87 2.98
C GLY A 188 17.58 -16.41 2.48
N LEU A 189 16.68 -16.09 1.52
CA LEU A 189 16.62 -14.88 0.69
C LEU A 189 17.77 -14.79 -0.32
N LEU A 190 17.70 -13.84 -1.26
CA LEU A 190 18.63 -13.77 -2.40
C LEU A 190 20.10 -13.69 -1.99
N VAL A 191 20.41 -12.84 -1.02
CA VAL A 191 21.72 -12.73 -0.37
C VAL A 191 21.53 -13.06 1.11
N HIS A 192 22.39 -13.91 1.68
CA HIS A 192 22.32 -14.30 3.11
C HIS A 192 22.55 -13.12 4.08
N VAL A 193 22.92 -11.96 3.56
CA VAL A 193 23.12 -10.72 4.32
C VAL A 193 21.84 -9.89 4.25
N PHE A 194 21.10 -9.85 5.37
CA PHE A 194 19.80 -9.18 5.45
C PHE A 194 19.79 -7.72 4.92
N PRO A 195 20.73 -6.83 5.33
CA PRO A 195 20.77 -5.46 4.82
C PRO A 195 20.90 -5.37 3.30
N VAL A 196 21.63 -6.31 2.67
CA VAL A 196 21.84 -6.30 1.21
C VAL A 196 20.52 -6.55 0.47
N ASN A 197 19.67 -7.44 0.98
CA ASN A 197 18.33 -7.66 0.42
C ASN A 197 17.49 -6.37 0.45
N TRP A 198 17.54 -5.63 1.57
CA TRP A 198 16.85 -4.34 1.69
C TRP A 198 17.43 -3.26 0.79
N VAL A 199 18.76 -3.23 0.59
CA VAL A 199 19.38 -2.33 -0.39
C VAL A 199 18.84 -2.62 -1.80
N ILE A 200 18.75 -3.89 -2.20
CA ILE A 200 18.17 -4.27 -3.50
C ILE A 200 16.72 -3.78 -3.62
N ILE A 201 15.89 -4.04 -2.61
CA ILE A 201 14.49 -3.60 -2.57
C ILE A 201 14.40 -2.07 -2.66
N ALA A 202 15.21 -1.36 -1.88
CA ALA A 202 15.24 0.11 -1.84
C ALA A 202 15.68 0.71 -3.17
N VAL A 203 16.68 0.13 -3.86
CA VAL A 203 17.11 0.56 -5.20
C VAL A 203 15.94 0.50 -6.18
N PHE A 204 15.16 -0.60 -6.18
CA PHE A 204 13.97 -0.67 -7.03
C PHE A 204 12.89 0.35 -6.62
N GLY A 205 12.71 0.62 -5.32
CA GLY A 205 11.84 1.69 -4.83
C GLY A 205 12.24 3.08 -5.35
N VAL A 206 13.55 3.39 -5.33
CA VAL A 206 14.11 4.65 -5.86
C VAL A 206 13.94 4.75 -7.38
N ILE A 207 14.13 3.65 -8.12
CA ILE A 207 13.85 3.61 -9.56
C ILE A 207 12.36 3.90 -9.81
N GLY A 208 11.46 3.31 -9.03
CA GLY A 208 10.03 3.58 -9.09
C GLY A 208 9.69 5.06 -8.84
N LEU A 209 10.33 5.69 -7.85
CA LEU A 209 10.21 7.12 -7.59
C LEU A 209 10.75 7.97 -8.75
N GLY A 210 11.93 7.64 -9.28
CA GLY A 210 12.52 8.33 -10.42
C GLY A 210 11.61 8.29 -11.65
N LEU A 211 10.98 7.14 -11.92
CA LEU A 211 10.00 7.01 -12.99
C LEU A 211 8.81 7.96 -12.79
N VAL A 212 8.31 8.16 -11.56
CA VAL A 212 7.22 9.12 -11.30
C VAL A 212 7.62 10.54 -11.69
N ILE A 213 8.86 10.93 -11.41
CA ILE A 213 9.40 12.26 -11.69
C ILE A 213 9.62 12.45 -13.21
N PHE A 214 10.31 11.52 -13.86
CA PHE A 214 10.76 11.68 -15.25
C PHE A 214 9.75 11.18 -16.29
N ALA A 215 8.93 10.19 -15.94
CA ALA A 215 8.06 9.47 -16.88
C ALA A 215 6.74 9.07 -16.23
N ARG A 216 6.03 10.03 -15.61
CA ARG A 216 4.82 9.81 -14.80
C ARG A 216 3.83 8.79 -15.35
N ARG A 217 3.51 8.84 -16.66
CA ARG A 217 2.55 7.89 -17.26
C ARG A 217 3.08 6.46 -17.27
N VAL A 218 4.35 6.28 -17.62
CA VAL A 218 5.03 4.98 -17.60
C VAL A 218 5.12 4.46 -16.17
N ALA A 219 5.46 5.35 -15.23
CA ALA A 219 5.49 5.02 -13.80
C ALA A 219 4.15 4.49 -13.30
N ILE A 220 3.04 5.18 -13.58
CA ILE A 220 1.72 4.74 -13.14
C ILE A 220 1.38 3.37 -13.76
N THR A 221 1.58 3.16 -15.07
CA THR A 221 1.31 1.85 -15.71
C THR A 221 2.13 0.71 -15.09
N ILE A 222 3.44 0.92 -14.92
CA ILE A 222 4.36 -0.12 -14.45
C ILE A 222 4.13 -0.39 -12.96
N SER A 223 4.00 0.66 -12.15
CA SER A 223 3.79 0.52 -10.71
C SER A 223 2.42 -0.07 -10.38
N SER A 224 1.35 0.33 -11.09
CA SER A 224 0.03 -0.30 -10.94
C SER A 224 0.08 -1.78 -11.30
N ALA A 225 0.69 -2.16 -12.43
CA ALA A 225 0.85 -3.55 -12.81
C ALA A 225 1.74 -4.33 -11.82
N SER A 226 2.83 -3.72 -11.34
CA SER A 226 3.77 -4.34 -10.40
C SER A 226 3.12 -4.64 -9.05
N VAL A 227 2.49 -3.63 -8.43
CA VAL A 227 1.76 -3.82 -7.16
C VAL A 227 0.58 -4.76 -7.35
N GLY A 228 -0.18 -4.61 -8.45
CA GLY A 228 -1.36 -5.41 -8.72
C GLY A 228 -1.04 -6.90 -8.89
N THR A 229 -0.03 -7.22 -9.70
CA THR A 229 0.42 -8.61 -9.89
C THR A 229 1.06 -9.19 -8.63
N PHE A 230 1.77 -8.37 -7.84
CA PHE A 230 2.31 -8.80 -6.55
C PHE A 230 1.19 -9.17 -5.58
N LEU A 231 0.17 -8.31 -5.39
CA LEU A 231 -0.94 -8.60 -4.49
C LEU A 231 -1.80 -9.76 -4.99
N THR A 232 -2.05 -9.85 -6.30
CA THR A 232 -2.77 -10.99 -6.88
C THR A 232 -1.99 -12.29 -6.67
N GLY A 233 -0.67 -12.28 -6.89
CA GLY A 233 0.20 -13.42 -6.60
C GLY A 233 0.22 -13.77 -5.11
N LEU A 234 0.26 -12.79 -4.22
CA LEU A 234 0.18 -12.99 -2.77
C LEU A 234 -1.16 -13.62 -2.36
N GLY A 235 -2.28 -13.19 -2.93
CA GLY A 235 -3.60 -13.78 -2.69
C GLY A 235 -3.69 -15.23 -3.16
N ILE A 236 -3.16 -15.54 -4.34
CA ILE A 236 -3.07 -16.92 -4.86
C ILE A 236 -2.19 -17.77 -3.94
N ASP A 237 -1.03 -17.24 -3.56
CA ASP A 237 -0.08 -17.95 -2.72
C ASP A 237 -0.62 -18.22 -1.32
N LEU A 238 -1.30 -17.25 -0.69
CA LEU A 238 -2.00 -17.46 0.57
C LEU A 238 -3.10 -18.51 0.46
N ALA A 239 -3.81 -18.59 -0.67
CA ALA A 239 -4.85 -19.59 -0.87
C ALA A 239 -4.28 -21.02 -1.04
N ILE A 240 -3.08 -21.17 -1.62
CA ILE A 240 -2.47 -22.47 -1.93
C ILE A 240 -1.53 -22.93 -0.80
N ASN A 241 -0.64 -22.05 -0.39
CA ASN A 241 0.46 -22.32 0.53
C ASN A 241 0.22 -21.74 1.92
N HIS A 242 -0.95 -21.12 2.17
CA HIS A 242 -1.28 -20.51 3.45
C HIS A 242 -0.15 -19.58 3.94
N GLN A 243 0.16 -19.59 5.23
CA GLN A 243 1.17 -18.72 5.84
C GLN A 243 2.60 -19.26 5.72
N VAL A 244 2.83 -20.43 5.10
CA VAL A 244 4.19 -20.98 4.87
C VAL A 244 4.79 -20.52 3.53
N GLY A 245 4.00 -19.91 2.65
CA GLY A 245 4.43 -19.32 1.39
C GLY A 245 4.97 -17.89 1.56
N LEU A 246 4.65 -17.02 0.60
CA LEU A 246 5.11 -15.63 0.50
C LEU A 246 4.85 -14.81 1.76
N SER A 247 3.77 -15.06 2.51
CA SER A 247 3.55 -14.40 3.82
C SER A 247 4.73 -14.66 4.78
N PHE A 248 5.24 -15.89 4.88
CA PHE A 248 6.43 -16.17 5.69
C PHE A 248 7.66 -15.43 5.16
N GLY A 249 7.87 -15.45 3.85
CA GLY A 249 9.00 -14.74 3.24
C GLY A 249 8.97 -13.23 3.52
N LEU A 250 7.78 -12.62 3.48
CA LEU A 250 7.57 -11.22 3.83
C LEU A 250 7.77 -10.96 5.33
N ARG A 251 7.29 -11.84 6.21
CA ARG A 251 7.62 -11.77 7.64
C ARG A 251 9.13 -11.81 7.86
N LEU A 252 9.84 -12.74 7.24
CA LEU A 252 11.30 -12.79 7.34
C LEU A 252 11.95 -11.49 6.83
N LEU A 253 11.40 -10.83 5.81
CA LEU A 253 11.93 -9.55 5.31
C LEU A 253 11.67 -8.36 6.24
N PHE A 254 10.51 -8.29 6.88
CA PHE A 254 10.11 -7.10 7.65
C PHE A 254 10.26 -7.26 9.17
N ASP A 255 10.29 -8.48 9.69
CA ASP A 255 10.32 -8.75 11.12
C ASP A 255 11.76 -8.79 11.65
N ARG A 256 12.09 -7.84 12.53
CA ARG A 256 13.34 -7.72 13.27
C ARG A 256 13.15 -7.93 14.77
N ASN A 257 11.99 -8.40 15.20
CA ASN A 257 11.65 -8.60 16.60
C ASN A 257 12.44 -9.77 17.21
N SER A 258 13.11 -9.54 18.35
CA SER A 258 13.88 -10.56 19.07
C SER A 258 12.98 -11.66 19.65
N ALA A 259 11.73 -11.33 20.01
CA ALA A 259 10.74 -12.29 20.48
C ALA A 259 10.31 -13.29 19.39
N HIS A 260 10.59 -13.00 18.12
CA HIS A 260 10.20 -13.83 16.97
C HIS A 260 11.39 -14.61 16.37
N TYR A 261 12.55 -14.66 17.02
CA TYR A 261 13.77 -15.28 16.49
C TYR A 261 13.59 -16.75 16.14
N ALA A 262 13.05 -17.52 17.10
CA ALA A 262 12.88 -18.95 16.97
C ALA A 262 11.92 -19.31 15.81
N ALA A 263 10.85 -18.54 15.65
CA ALA A 263 9.82 -18.80 14.65
C ALA A 263 10.25 -18.36 13.24
N ILE A 264 10.98 -17.25 13.11
CA ILE A 264 11.29 -16.67 11.80
C ILE A 264 12.70 -17.00 11.34
N VAL A 265 13.71 -16.66 12.14
CA VAL A 265 15.12 -16.73 11.69
C VAL A 265 15.61 -18.16 11.67
N ARG A 266 15.30 -18.93 12.72
CA ARG A 266 15.74 -20.32 12.82
C ARG A 266 15.07 -21.23 11.79
N GLN A 267 13.78 -21.00 11.51
CA GLN A 267 13.07 -21.74 10.46
C GLN A 267 13.62 -21.38 9.08
N GLY A 268 13.85 -20.08 8.86
CA GLY A 268 14.39 -19.54 7.61
C GLY A 268 13.39 -19.63 6.45
N TRP A 269 13.59 -18.79 5.43
CA TRP A 269 12.73 -18.82 4.24
C TRP A 269 13.11 -20.00 3.35
N ARG A 270 12.15 -20.89 3.12
CA ARG A 270 12.26 -22.03 2.19
C ARG A 270 11.05 -22.02 1.27
N PRO A 271 11.11 -21.27 0.14
CA PRO A 271 9.95 -21.08 -0.72
C PRO A 271 9.42 -22.41 -1.25
N PRO A 272 8.12 -22.70 -1.10
CA PRO A 272 7.47 -23.78 -1.85
C PRO A 272 7.65 -23.59 -3.36
N THR A 273 7.74 -24.68 -4.12
CA THR A 273 7.87 -24.61 -5.59
C THR A 273 6.74 -23.81 -6.22
N SER A 274 5.51 -23.95 -5.70
CA SER A 274 4.34 -23.16 -6.08
C SER A 274 4.57 -21.66 -5.88
N SER A 275 5.13 -21.23 -4.74
CA SER A 275 5.47 -19.83 -4.48
C SER A 275 6.50 -19.29 -5.47
N ILE A 276 7.51 -20.09 -5.84
CA ILE A 276 8.51 -19.71 -6.86
C ILE A 276 7.84 -19.49 -8.22
N VAL A 277 6.96 -20.41 -8.62
CA VAL A 277 6.20 -20.29 -9.88
C VAL A 277 5.32 -19.05 -9.85
N ILE A 278 4.59 -18.79 -8.76
CA ILE A 278 3.75 -17.59 -8.58
C ILE A 278 4.59 -16.31 -8.67
N LEU A 279 5.77 -16.27 -8.05
CA LEU A 279 6.71 -15.15 -8.15
C LEU A 279 7.14 -14.90 -9.60
N ALA A 280 7.59 -15.95 -10.30
CA ALA A 280 8.02 -15.88 -11.70
C ALA A 280 6.90 -15.38 -12.62
N VAL A 281 5.72 -15.97 -12.46
CA VAL A 281 4.53 -15.61 -13.24
C VAL A 281 4.11 -14.17 -12.96
N SER A 282 4.05 -13.75 -11.69
CA SER A 282 3.68 -12.37 -11.34
C SER A 282 4.68 -11.33 -11.90
N LEU A 283 5.98 -11.64 -11.91
CA LEU A 283 6.99 -10.79 -12.53
C LEU A 283 6.82 -10.71 -14.04
N ALA A 284 6.63 -11.84 -14.72
CA ALA A 284 6.43 -11.89 -16.16
C ALA A 284 5.17 -11.14 -16.60
N PHE A 285 4.09 -11.21 -15.82
CA PHE A 285 2.85 -10.48 -16.11
C PHE A 285 2.97 -8.97 -15.89
N THR A 286 3.93 -8.49 -15.09
CA THR A 286 4.09 -7.05 -14.81
C THR A 286 4.27 -6.22 -16.10
N PRO A 287 5.25 -6.48 -16.98
CA PRO A 287 5.41 -5.71 -18.22
C PRO A 287 4.28 -5.95 -19.23
N ILE A 288 3.71 -7.17 -19.28
CA ILE A 288 2.62 -7.52 -20.19
C ILE A 288 1.37 -6.68 -19.86
N LEU A 289 0.98 -6.67 -18.58
CA LEU A 289 -0.19 -5.93 -18.11
C LEU A 289 0.06 -4.42 -18.14
N ALA A 290 1.26 -3.94 -17.83
CA ALA A 290 1.60 -2.53 -17.98
C ALA A 290 1.45 -2.07 -19.44
N TYR A 291 1.91 -2.87 -20.40
CA TYR A 291 1.75 -2.59 -21.83
C TYR A 291 0.29 -2.64 -22.27
N ALA A 292 -0.47 -3.65 -21.81
CA ALA A 292 -1.90 -3.76 -22.07
C ALA A 292 -2.66 -2.53 -21.56
N GLN A 293 -2.42 -2.11 -20.31
CA GLN A 293 -3.00 -0.88 -19.74
C GLN A 293 -2.66 0.34 -20.58
N HIS A 294 -1.40 0.49 -21.00
CA HIS A 294 -0.95 1.61 -21.83
C HIS A 294 -1.66 1.67 -23.20
N LYS A 295 -1.94 0.50 -23.80
CA LYS A 295 -2.61 0.37 -25.11
C LYS A 295 -4.12 0.55 -25.02
N VAL A 296 -4.77 -0.07 -24.02
CA VAL A 296 -6.23 0.00 -23.84
C VAL A 296 -6.68 1.39 -23.40
N PHE A 297 -5.84 2.10 -22.63
CA PHE A 297 -6.15 3.45 -22.14
C PHE A 297 -5.17 4.49 -22.72
N PRO A 298 -5.29 4.83 -24.02
CA PRO A 298 -4.47 5.86 -24.65
C PRO A 298 -4.70 7.21 -23.97
N LYS A 299 -3.72 8.12 -24.08
CA LYS A 299 -3.87 9.50 -23.58
C LYS A 299 -5.15 10.07 -24.21
N PRO A 300 -5.96 10.84 -23.45
CA PRO A 300 -6.94 11.71 -24.08
C PRO A 300 -6.15 12.52 -25.11
N LYS A 301 -6.50 12.41 -26.40
CA LYS A 301 -5.98 13.31 -27.42
C LYS A 301 -6.29 14.69 -26.87
N GLN A 302 -5.26 15.47 -26.52
CA GLN A 302 -5.47 16.84 -26.08
C GLN A 302 -6.37 17.46 -27.13
N ARG A 303 -7.61 17.79 -26.74
CA ARG A 303 -8.55 18.47 -27.62
C ARG A 303 -7.75 19.65 -28.14
N ALA A 304 -7.47 19.65 -29.45
CA ALA A 304 -6.63 20.67 -30.03
C ALA A 304 -7.26 22.00 -29.63
N LEU A 305 -6.59 22.74 -28.76
CA LEU A 305 -6.97 24.10 -28.38
C LEU A 305 -6.54 25.03 -29.53
N ASN A 306 -6.87 24.58 -30.75
CA ASN A 306 -6.91 25.28 -32.02
C ASN A 306 -8.38 25.29 -32.49
N GLU A 307 -9.34 25.21 -31.56
CA GLU A 307 -10.58 25.95 -31.76
C GLU A 307 -10.12 27.41 -31.70
N GLU A 308 -9.62 27.87 -32.85
CA GLU A 308 -9.42 29.27 -33.17
C GLU A 308 -10.69 29.94 -32.70
N ILE A 309 -10.61 30.63 -31.56
CA ILE A 309 -11.62 31.62 -31.22
C ILE A 309 -11.64 32.50 -32.47
N PRO A 310 -12.72 32.52 -33.28
CA PRO A 310 -12.80 33.46 -34.36
C PRO A 310 -12.56 34.80 -33.70
N TYR A 311 -11.46 35.44 -34.05
CA TYR A 311 -11.25 36.84 -33.74
C TYR A 311 -12.42 37.52 -34.45
N GLU A 312 -13.52 37.68 -33.74
CA GLU A 312 -14.55 38.64 -34.07
C GLU A 312 -13.79 39.96 -34.07
N GLU A 313 -13.38 40.38 -35.27
CA GLU A 313 -12.73 41.64 -35.52
C GLU A 313 -13.56 42.68 -34.77
N ALA A 314 -12.98 43.24 -33.72
CA ALA A 314 -13.58 44.38 -33.06
C ALA A 314 -13.90 45.39 -34.16
N PRO A 315 -15.13 45.89 -34.26
CA PRO A 315 -15.49 46.87 -35.28
C PRO A 315 -14.46 47.99 -35.18
N ALA A 316 -13.80 48.27 -36.31
CA ALA A 316 -12.86 49.35 -36.41
C ALA A 316 -13.57 50.61 -35.91
N GLU A 317 -13.18 51.10 -34.73
CA GLU A 317 -13.56 52.43 -34.28
C GLU A 317 -13.02 53.40 -35.33
N ASP A 318 -13.95 53.93 -36.12
CA ASP A 318 -13.72 55.02 -37.04
C ASP A 318 -13.13 56.18 -36.22
N ASN A 319 -11.85 56.49 -36.48
CA ASN A 319 -11.19 57.63 -35.87
C ASN A 319 -11.77 58.91 -36.51
N ASP A 320 -12.96 59.28 -36.06
CA ASP A 320 -13.53 60.59 -36.34
C ASP A 320 -12.67 61.67 -35.64
N GLU A 321 -12.11 62.53 -36.49
CA GLU A 321 -11.61 63.88 -36.24
C GLU A 321 -11.91 64.45 -34.84
N VAL A 322 -10.88 64.50 -33.99
CA VAL A 322 -10.85 65.36 -32.81
C VAL A 322 -10.81 66.82 -33.27
N LYS A 323 -11.99 67.44 -33.40
CA LYS A 323 -12.13 68.90 -33.41
C LYS A 323 -12.11 69.42 -31.97
N GLU A 324 -11.00 70.08 -31.67
CA GLU A 324 -10.75 70.89 -30.49
C GLU A 324 -11.84 71.98 -30.34
N ILE A 325 -12.71 71.85 -29.34
CA ILE A 325 -13.59 72.93 -28.87
C ILE A 325 -13.27 73.21 -27.41
N LYS A 326 -12.87 74.45 -27.17
CA LYS A 326 -12.52 75.05 -25.88
C LYS A 326 -13.73 75.22 -24.97
N GLU A 327 -13.46 75.00 -23.68
CA GLU A 327 -13.96 75.69 -22.48
C GLU A 327 -15.30 76.44 -22.55
N ASP A 328 -16.26 76.08 -21.68
CA ASP A 328 -16.43 76.73 -20.38
C ASP A 328 -17.71 76.27 -19.62
N VAL A 329 -17.68 76.45 -18.29
CA VAL A 329 -18.81 76.57 -17.33
C VAL A 329 -19.31 75.31 -16.54
N ASN A 330 -18.77 75.24 -15.32
CA ASN A 330 -19.24 74.79 -13.98
C ASN A 330 -20.78 74.92 -13.68
N PRO A 331 -21.34 74.54 -12.50
CA PRO A 331 -21.24 73.35 -11.64
C PRO A 331 -22.63 72.72 -11.26
N SER A 332 -22.56 71.66 -10.43
CA SER A 332 -23.50 71.30 -9.33
C SER A 332 -24.57 70.22 -9.56
N PRO A 333 -25.03 69.53 -8.47
CA PRO A 333 -25.18 68.08 -8.39
C PRO A 333 -26.66 67.67 -8.28
N GLU A 334 -26.93 66.44 -7.83
CA GLU A 334 -28.23 65.96 -7.31
C GLU A 334 -29.03 65.04 -8.25
N GLN A 335 -28.94 63.71 -8.04
CA GLN A 335 -30.02 62.83 -7.58
C GLN A 335 -29.72 61.34 -7.85
N ALA A 336 -29.82 60.54 -6.78
CA ALA A 336 -30.20 59.12 -6.82
C ALA A 336 -31.74 59.02 -6.86
N PRO A 337 -32.40 57.84 -6.79
CA PRO A 337 -31.98 56.46 -7.08
C PRO A 337 -32.92 55.79 -8.12
N GLU A 338 -32.54 54.67 -8.73
CA GLU A 338 -33.54 53.76 -9.33
C GLU A 338 -33.35 52.30 -8.91
N GLU A 339 -34.44 51.80 -8.35
CA GLU A 339 -34.74 50.48 -7.83
C GLU A 339 -35.40 49.68 -8.96
N VAL A 340 -34.79 48.58 -9.45
CA VAL A 340 -35.48 47.67 -10.37
C VAL A 340 -35.13 46.20 -10.09
N LYS A 341 -36.05 45.58 -9.33
CA LYS A 341 -36.79 44.36 -9.68
C LYS A 341 -36.07 42.99 -9.68
N LYS A 342 -36.46 42.22 -8.65
CA LYS A 342 -36.62 40.76 -8.60
C LYS A 342 -36.86 40.10 -9.95
N ASP A 343 -36.16 38.99 -10.21
CA ASP A 343 -36.78 37.79 -10.78
C ASP A 343 -36.09 36.52 -10.25
N SER A 344 -36.90 35.67 -9.62
CA SER A 344 -36.60 34.28 -9.28
C SER A 344 -36.82 33.38 -10.49
N PRO A 345 -36.04 32.30 -10.63
CA PRO A 345 -36.57 31.09 -11.25
C PRO A 345 -36.62 29.92 -10.26
N GLN A 346 -37.86 29.48 -9.98
CA GLN A 346 -38.16 28.12 -9.57
C GLN A 346 -37.70 27.14 -10.66
N ALA A 347 -36.99 26.07 -10.28
CA ALA A 347 -36.78 24.93 -11.15
C ALA A 347 -37.08 23.63 -10.39
N HIS A 348 -38.20 23.06 -10.79
CA HIS A 348 -38.73 21.71 -10.66
C HIS A 348 -37.77 20.59 -10.23
N LEU A 349 -38.15 19.91 -9.14
CA LEU A 349 -37.77 18.53 -8.82
C LEU A 349 -38.77 17.56 -9.48
N PRO A 350 -38.31 16.49 -10.17
CA PRO A 350 -39.18 15.37 -10.52
C PRO A 350 -39.27 14.39 -9.35
N SER A 351 -40.49 14.20 -8.87
CA SER A 351 -40.92 13.07 -8.05
C SER A 351 -40.84 11.77 -8.86
N LEU A 352 -40.17 10.74 -8.33
CA LEU A 352 -40.23 9.39 -8.89
C LEU A 352 -40.90 8.43 -7.90
N SER A 353 -41.73 7.57 -8.49
CA SER A 353 -42.85 6.82 -7.93
C SER A 353 -42.48 5.62 -7.07
N LYS A 354 -43.41 5.34 -6.15
CA LYS A 354 -43.55 4.15 -5.30
C LYS A 354 -44.05 2.91 -6.05
N ASP A 355 -43.49 1.76 -5.65
CA ASP A 355 -44.07 0.43 -5.38
C ASP A 355 -44.80 -0.34 -6.53
N PRO A 356 -45.09 -1.67 -6.44
CA PRO A 356 -44.91 -2.64 -5.34
C PRO A 356 -44.38 -4.07 -5.71
N GLU A 357 -44.16 -4.86 -4.66
CA GLU A 357 -44.40 -6.32 -4.47
C GLU A 357 -44.04 -7.38 -5.54
N ALA A 358 -43.30 -8.40 -5.11
CA ALA A 358 -43.68 -9.80 -5.33
C ALA A 358 -42.98 -10.73 -4.33
N GLU A 359 -43.81 -11.55 -3.68
CA GLU A 359 -43.51 -12.70 -2.83
C GLU A 359 -42.70 -13.77 -3.60
N THR A 360 -42.03 -14.68 -2.87
CA THR A 360 -42.34 -16.14 -2.85
C THR A 360 -41.16 -16.90 -2.19
N GLU A 361 -41.47 -17.50 -1.04
CA GLU A 361 -41.19 -18.89 -0.62
C GLU A 361 -40.11 -19.71 -1.36
N VAL A 362 -39.23 -20.38 -0.60
CA VAL A 362 -38.96 -21.83 -0.65
C VAL A 362 -37.83 -22.16 0.34
N ALA A 363 -38.17 -22.92 1.38
CA ALA A 363 -37.22 -23.71 2.17
C ALA A 363 -36.88 -25.00 1.40
N PRO A 364 -35.70 -25.60 1.65
CA PRO A 364 -35.78 -26.92 2.25
C PRO A 364 -34.70 -27.23 3.31
N SER A 365 -35.15 -28.05 4.25
CA SER A 365 -34.46 -29.01 5.13
C SER A 365 -32.98 -29.33 4.83
N GLU A 366 -32.15 -29.27 5.86
CA GLU A 366 -30.95 -30.10 5.99
C GLU A 366 -31.05 -30.97 7.25
N ASP A 367 -31.37 -32.23 6.99
CA ASP A 367 -31.12 -33.35 7.88
C ASP A 367 -29.75 -33.94 7.55
N SER A 368 -29.08 -34.43 8.60
CA SER A 368 -28.14 -35.56 8.61
C SER A 368 -26.62 -35.34 8.73
N ALA A 369 -26.10 -36.11 9.68
CA ALA A 369 -24.80 -36.79 9.70
C ALA A 369 -23.56 -36.02 10.19
N SER A 370 -23.53 -35.89 11.52
CA SER A 370 -22.34 -36.08 12.34
C SER A 370 -21.56 -37.34 11.92
N THR A 371 -20.34 -37.17 11.41
CA THR A 371 -19.32 -38.23 11.40
C THR A 371 -18.06 -37.73 12.08
N LYS A 372 -17.88 -38.20 13.32
CA LYS A 372 -16.71 -38.00 14.17
C LYS A 372 -15.59 -38.93 13.63
N SER A 373 -14.57 -38.37 12.99
CA SER A 373 -13.36 -39.12 12.64
C SER A 373 -12.23 -38.68 13.57
N THR A 374 -11.97 -39.51 14.57
CA THR A 374 -10.82 -39.43 15.47
C THR A 374 -9.61 -40.02 14.73
N ILE A 375 -8.71 -39.16 14.25
CA ILE A 375 -7.40 -39.58 13.76
C ILE A 375 -6.37 -39.21 14.83
N GLN A 376 -5.88 -40.23 15.54
CA GLN A 376 -4.66 -40.13 16.34
C GLN A 376 -3.44 -40.10 15.39
N PRO A 377 -2.49 -39.17 15.55
CA PRO A 377 -1.18 -39.32 14.93
C PRO A 377 -0.31 -40.27 15.75
N ALA A 378 0.25 -41.27 15.07
CA ALA A 378 1.32 -42.12 15.57
C ALA A 378 2.57 -41.27 15.85
N VAL A 379 3.10 -41.39 17.06
CA VAL A 379 4.35 -40.76 17.49
C VAL A 379 5.49 -41.71 17.13
N ASP A 380 6.13 -41.50 15.99
CA ASP A 380 7.39 -42.15 15.66
C ASP A 380 8.52 -41.46 16.42
N THR A 381 9.01 -42.16 17.45
CA THR A 381 10.19 -41.78 18.23
C THR A 381 11.44 -42.24 17.47
N VAL A 382 12.05 -41.33 16.72
CA VAL A 382 13.38 -41.56 16.13
C VAL A 382 14.44 -41.25 17.19
N SER A 383 15.03 -42.31 17.75
CA SER A 383 16.22 -42.24 18.59
C SER A 383 17.43 -41.89 17.73
N VAL A 384 17.97 -40.67 17.87
CA VAL A 384 19.27 -40.30 17.30
C VAL A 384 20.36 -40.68 18.30
N SER A 385 21.09 -41.75 17.97
CA SER A 385 22.29 -42.19 18.66
C SER A 385 23.42 -41.17 18.48
N GLY A 386 23.86 -40.57 19.58
CA GLY A 386 24.95 -39.61 19.61
C GLY A 386 26.31 -40.28 19.33
N LYS A 387 27.07 -39.71 18.40
CA LYS A 387 28.53 -39.84 18.38
C LYS A 387 29.12 -38.53 18.87
N SER A 388 29.75 -38.61 20.04
CA SER A 388 30.63 -37.60 20.61
C SER A 388 31.85 -37.39 19.72
N LEU A 389 32.24 -36.13 19.55
CA LEU A 389 33.63 -35.72 19.37
C LEU A 389 33.99 -34.78 20.52
#